data_AF-A0A557QQQ2-F1
#
_entry.id   AF-A0A557QQQ2-F1
#
_cell.length_a   1.000
_cell.length_b   1.000
_cell.length_c   1.000
_cell.angle_alpha   90.00
_cell.angle_beta   90.00
_cell.angle_gamma   90.00
#
_symmetry.space_group_name_H-M   'P 1'
#
loop_
_entity.id
_entity.type
_entity.pdbx_description
1 polymer ?
#
loop_
_entity_poly.entity_id
_entity_poly.type
_entity_poly.pdbx_seq_one_letter_code
_entity_poly.pdbx_strand_id
1 'polypeptide(L)'
;MKPGSVKIVDRVSAIEAIKRLNEDDLLFLNRLIVERLKLISQAKSTMLMGSFTVGDRVGFQAADGQGLEGIVLRLNKKTVSIVTDDGHQWNVAPGLLHLIATVGAKQRGR
;
A
#
# COMPACT_ATOMS: atom_id res chain seq x y z
N MET A 1 -14.49 4.02 -21.78
CA MET A 1 -14.05 2.78 -21.09
C MET A 1 -12.52 2.76 -21.11
N LYS A 2 -11.83 2.52 -19.99
CA LYS A 2 -10.36 2.39 -20.01
C LYS A 2 -10.01 1.06 -20.71
N PRO A 3 -9.10 1.02 -21.69
CA PRO A 3 -8.72 -0.23 -22.35
C PRO A 3 -8.08 -1.17 -21.32
N GLY A 4 -8.59 -2.41 -21.20
CA GLY A 4 -7.92 -3.49 -20.47
C GLY A 4 -8.52 -3.95 -19.12
N SER A 5 -9.66 -3.43 -18.65
CA SER A 5 -10.30 -4.00 -17.44
C SER A 5 -11.20 -5.19 -17.78
N VAL A 6 -10.69 -6.41 -17.64
CA VAL A 6 -11.52 -7.64 -17.65
C VAL A 6 -12.20 -7.77 -16.29
N LYS A 7 -13.52 -8.00 -16.29
CA LYS A 7 -14.30 -8.30 -15.09
C LYS A 7 -14.89 -9.70 -15.24
N ILE A 8 -15.03 -10.41 -14.12
CA ILE A 8 -15.85 -11.62 -14.08
C ILE A 8 -17.30 -11.16 -14.27
N VAL A 9 -17.83 -11.36 -15.47
CA VAL A 9 -19.19 -10.94 -15.86
C VAL A 9 -20.23 -11.83 -15.19
N ASP A 10 -19.96 -13.13 -15.14
CA ASP A 10 -20.78 -14.10 -14.42
C ASP A 10 -19.94 -14.89 -13.41
N ARG A 11 -20.28 -14.75 -12.13
CA ARG A 11 -19.59 -15.46 -11.04
C ARG A 11 -20.00 -16.92 -10.98
N VAL A 12 -21.21 -17.29 -11.43
CA VAL A 12 -21.70 -18.66 -11.39
C VAL A 12 -20.92 -19.52 -12.39
N SER A 13 -20.79 -19.05 -13.63
CA SER A 13 -19.96 -19.71 -14.64
C SER A 13 -18.48 -19.82 -14.22
N ALA A 14 -17.93 -18.80 -13.56
CA ALA A 14 -16.56 -18.86 -13.06
C ALA A 14 -16.38 -19.93 -11.98
N ILE A 15 -17.34 -20.06 -11.05
CA ILE A 15 -17.32 -21.11 -10.02
C ILE A 15 -17.39 -22.49 -10.68
N GLU A 16 -18.27 -22.67 -11.65
CA GLU A 16 -18.43 -23.94 -12.35
C GLU A 16 -17.19 -24.32 -13.16
N ALA A 17 -16.53 -23.35 -13.79
CA ALA A 17 -15.26 -23.58 -14.46
C ALA A 17 -14.19 -24.08 -13.48
N ILE A 18 -14.03 -23.42 -12.32
CA ILE A 18 -13.05 -23.82 -11.30
C ILE A 18 -13.30 -25.26 -10.81
N LYS A 19 -14.56 -25.66 -10.64
CA LYS A 19 -14.92 -27.04 -10.21
C LYS A 19 -14.54 -28.13 -11.22
N ARG A 20 -14.36 -27.77 -12.51
CA ARG A 20 -14.07 -28.71 -13.59
C ARG A 20 -12.58 -28.82 -13.94
N LEU A 21 -11.74 -27.97 -13.36
CA LEU A 21 -10.30 -28.01 -13.57
C LEU A 21 -9.65 -29.11 -12.72
N ASN A 22 -8.60 -29.72 -13.28
CA ASN A 22 -7.75 -30.65 -12.53
C ASN A 22 -6.78 -29.87 -11.61
N GLU A 23 -6.04 -30.60 -10.78
CA GLU A 23 -5.11 -30.01 -9.82
C GLU A 23 -4.00 -29.17 -10.48
N ASP A 24 -3.40 -29.65 -11.57
CA ASP A 24 -2.32 -28.95 -12.27
C ASP A 24 -2.79 -27.60 -12.83
N ASP A 25 -3.98 -27.57 -13.44
CA ASP A 25 -4.59 -26.35 -13.96
C ASP A 25 -4.93 -25.37 -12.83
N LEU A 26 -5.44 -25.87 -11.70
CA LEU A 26 -5.72 -25.04 -10.52
C LEU A 26 -4.44 -24.45 -9.91
N LEU A 27 -3.37 -25.24 -9.81
CA LEU A 27 -2.06 -24.78 -9.33
C LEU A 27 -1.48 -23.73 -10.28
N PHE A 28 -1.58 -23.95 -11.60
CA PHE A 28 -1.15 -22.98 -12.60
C PHE A 28 -1.91 -21.65 -12.47
N LEU A 29 -3.25 -21.69 -12.42
CA LEU A 29 -4.07 -20.49 -12.23
C LEU A 29 -3.76 -19.78 -10.92
N ASN A 30 -3.60 -20.51 -9.83
CA ASN A 30 -3.27 -19.94 -8.53
C ASN A 30 -1.94 -19.17 -8.57
N ARG A 31 -0.90 -19.74 -9.18
CA ARG A 31 0.40 -19.05 -9.37
C ARG A 31 0.22 -17.71 -10.08
N LEU A 32 -0.50 -17.70 -11.21
CA LEU A 32 -0.77 -16.49 -11.98
C LEU A 32 -1.57 -15.45 -11.19
N ILE A 33 -2.61 -15.88 -10.46
CA ILE A 33 -3.42 -15.00 -9.61
C ILE A 33 -2.55 -14.35 -8.52
N VAL A 34 -1.75 -15.15 -7.82
CA VAL A 34 -0.87 -14.66 -6.75
C VAL A 34 0.17 -13.68 -7.29
N GLU A 35 0.80 -13.98 -8.44
CA GLU A 35 1.74 -13.07 -9.08
C GLU A 35 1.09 -11.75 -9.49
N ARG A 36 -0.10 -11.81 -10.10
CA ARG A 36 -0.86 -10.61 -10.47
C ARG A 36 -1.20 -9.76 -9.26
N LEU A 37 -1.66 -10.38 -8.16
CA LEU A 37 -1.97 -9.68 -6.91
C LEU A 37 -0.72 -9.04 -6.30
N LYS A 38 0.44 -9.72 -6.34
CA LYS A 38 1.72 -9.15 -5.89
C LYS A 38 2.10 -7.90 -6.68
N LEU A 39 1.96 -7.93 -8.01
CA LEU A 39 2.25 -6.75 -8.85
C LEU A 39 1.29 -5.58 -8.56
N ILE A 40 0.00 -5.86 -8.37
CA ILE A 40 -0.99 -4.83 -7.98
C ILE A 40 -0.63 -4.23 -6.61
N SER A 41 -0.28 -5.06 -5.63
CA SER A 41 0.14 -4.61 -4.30
C SER A 41 1.39 -3.75 -4.37
N GLN A 42 2.39 -4.15 -5.16
CA GLN A 42 3.59 -3.35 -5.39
C GLN A 42 3.27 -1.99 -6.01
N ALA A 43 2.48 -1.96 -7.09
CA ALA A 43 2.09 -0.71 -7.74
C ALA A 43 1.34 0.23 -6.79
N LYS A 44 0.42 -0.30 -5.96
CA LYS A 44 -0.26 0.49 -4.93
C LYS A 44 0.72 1.03 -3.89
N SER A 45 1.66 0.20 -3.42
CA SER A 45 2.68 0.63 -2.48
C SER A 45 3.56 1.71 -3.08
N THR A 46 3.98 1.59 -4.34
CA THR A 46 4.79 2.60 -5.04
C THR A 46 4.02 3.91 -5.20
N MET A 47 2.72 3.88 -5.55
CA MET A 47 1.90 5.10 -5.62
C MET A 47 1.80 5.78 -4.26
N LEU A 48 1.53 5.02 -3.19
CA LEU A 48 1.45 5.56 -1.83
C LEU A 48 2.81 6.07 -1.33
N MET A 49 3.92 5.43 -1.72
CA MET A 49 5.27 5.95 -1.45
C MET A 49 5.50 7.30 -2.12
N GLY A 50 5.00 7.49 -3.35
CA GLY A 50 5.09 8.76 -4.08
C GLY A 50 4.30 9.91 -3.43
N SER A 51 3.43 9.63 -2.46
CA SER A 51 2.70 10.64 -1.69
C SER A 51 3.52 11.26 -0.54
N PHE A 52 4.71 10.74 -0.26
CA PHE A 52 5.56 11.19 0.86
C PHE A 52 6.95 11.56 0.37
N THR A 53 7.58 12.50 1.07
CA THR A 53 8.95 12.96 0.87
C THR A 53 9.73 12.86 2.17
N VAL A 54 11.03 12.63 2.10
CA VAL A 54 11.91 12.73 3.29
C VAL A 54 11.79 14.14 3.88
N GLY A 55 11.52 14.22 5.19
CA GLY A 55 11.25 15.45 5.92
C GLY A 55 9.77 15.78 6.11
N ASP A 56 8.84 15.08 5.44
CA ASP A 56 7.41 15.27 5.67
C ASP A 56 7.04 14.88 7.11
N ARG A 57 6.12 15.66 7.71
CA ARG A 57 5.45 15.31 8.96
C ARG A 57 4.27 14.41 8.64
N VAL A 58 4.23 13.23 9.27
CA VAL A 58 3.20 12.22 9.05
C VAL A 58 2.66 11.70 10.39
N GLY A 59 1.39 11.28 10.38
CA GLY A 59 0.74 10.63 11.50
C GLY A 59 0.38 9.18 11.20
N PHE A 60 0.29 8.36 12.25
CA PHE A 60 -0.10 6.95 12.18
C PHE A 60 -0.61 6.44 13.54
N GLN A 61 -1.19 5.24 13.56
CA GLN A 61 -1.55 4.55 14.80
C GLN A 61 -0.54 3.46 15.13
N ALA A 62 -0.06 3.44 16.38
CA ALA A 62 0.73 2.36 16.94
C ALA A 62 -0.13 1.11 17.19
N ALA A 63 0.52 -0.02 17.47
CA ALA A 63 -0.16 -1.31 17.65
C ALA A 63 -1.11 -1.33 18.87
N ASP A 64 -0.87 -0.47 19.86
CA ASP A 64 -1.72 -0.25 21.02
C ASP A 64 -2.88 0.72 20.77
N GLY A 65 -3.01 1.24 19.53
CA GLY A 65 -4.03 2.20 19.14
C GLY A 65 -3.66 3.66 19.43
N GLN A 66 -2.50 3.94 20.01
CA GLN A 66 -2.05 5.32 20.25
C GLN A 66 -1.76 6.02 18.91
N GLY A 67 -2.29 7.23 18.75
CA GLY A 67 -1.93 8.11 17.63
C GLY A 67 -0.54 8.69 17.86
N LEU A 68 0.35 8.48 16.89
CA LEU A 68 1.72 9.00 16.89
C LEU A 68 1.97 9.86 15.67
N GLU A 69 2.88 10.82 15.83
CA GLU A 69 3.37 11.67 14.75
C GLU A 69 4.89 11.64 14.69
N GLY A 70 5.42 11.80 13.48
CA GLY A 70 6.86 11.90 13.29
C GLY A 70 7.25 12.42 11.92
N ILE A 71 8.56 12.49 11.70
CA ILE A 71 9.17 12.95 10.46
C ILE A 71 9.63 11.75 9.64
N VAL A 72 9.35 11.77 8.35
CA VAL A 72 9.87 10.78 7.40
C VAL A 72 11.40 10.90 7.32
N LEU A 73 12.11 9.88 7.78
CA LEU A 73 13.56 9.77 7.64
C LEU A 73 13.95 9.17 6.29
N ARG A 74 13.20 8.17 5.82
CA ARG A 74 13.54 7.41 4.61
C ARG A 74 12.32 6.72 4.02
N LEU A 75 12.25 6.70 2.68
CA LEU A 75 11.33 5.86 1.93
C LEU A 75 12.02 4.54 1.56
N ASN A 76 11.53 3.42 2.06
CA ASN A 76 12.00 2.08 1.69
C ASN A 76 11.12 1.48 0.60
N LYS A 77 11.45 0.26 0.13
CA LYS A 77 10.68 -0.39 -0.94
C LYS A 77 9.21 -0.70 -0.56
N LYS A 78 8.90 -0.86 0.74
CA LYS A 78 7.57 -1.26 1.24
C LYS A 78 7.10 -0.50 2.49
N THR A 79 7.98 0.29 3.10
CA THR A 79 7.73 0.97 4.38
C THR A 79 8.33 2.37 4.34
N VAL A 80 7.85 3.23 5.22
CA VAL A 80 8.47 4.51 5.53
C VAL A 80 9.13 4.39 6.90
N SER A 81 10.40 4.77 6.97
CA SER A 81 11.08 4.95 8.25
C SER A 81 10.75 6.34 8.78
N ILE A 82 10.22 6.39 9.99
CA ILE A 82 9.74 7.61 10.66
C ILE A 82 10.48 7.75 11.98
N VAL A 83 10.84 8.98 12.35
CA VAL A 83 11.28 9.32 13.70
C VAL A 83 10.22 10.17 14.38
N THR A 84 9.77 9.74 15.55
CA THR A 84 8.84 10.50 16.40
C THR A 84 9.60 11.57 17.20
N ASP A 85 8.89 12.54 17.78
CA ASP A 85 9.52 13.67 18.49
C ASP A 85 10.33 13.26 19.73
N ASP A 86 9.99 12.11 20.31
CA ASP A 86 10.72 11.48 21.42
C ASP A 86 11.93 10.66 20.96
N GLY A 87 12.23 10.64 19.67
CA GLY A 87 13.41 10.00 19.08
C GLY A 87 13.23 8.54 18.70
N HIS A 88 12.06 7.93 18.94
CA HIS A 88 11.81 6.54 18.54
C HIS A 88 11.70 6.41 17.01
N GLN A 89 12.18 5.27 16.48
CA GLN A 89 12.13 4.98 15.06
C GLN A 89 11.11 3.88 14.75
N TRP A 90 10.31 4.13 13.71
CA TRP A 90 9.23 3.27 13.28
C TRP A 90 9.35 2.94 11.80
N ASN A 91 9.02 1.70 11.43
CA ASN A 91 8.84 1.32 10.03
C ASN A 91 7.37 1.04 9.79
N VAL A 92 6.71 1.93 9.04
CA VAL A 92 5.26 1.89 8.87
C VAL A 92 4.91 1.69 7.40
N ALA A 93 3.91 0.86 7.11
CA ALA A 93 3.41 0.71 5.75
C ALA A 93 2.74 2.03 5.31
N PRO A 94 2.99 2.52 4.08
CA PRO A 94 2.48 3.83 3.67
C PRO A 94 0.96 3.96 3.64
N GLY A 95 0.24 2.86 3.49
CA GLY A 95 -1.22 2.85 3.58
C GLY A 95 -1.76 3.13 4.98
N LEU A 96 -0.91 3.13 6.01
CA LEU A 96 -1.25 3.45 7.40
C LEU A 96 -0.81 4.87 7.80
N LEU A 97 -0.19 5.60 6.87
CA LEU A 97 0.27 6.97 7.08
C LEU A 97 -0.72 7.96 6.52
N HIS A 98 -0.84 9.09 7.19
CA HIS A 98 -1.45 10.28 6.63
C HIS A 98 -0.47 11.45 6.73
N LEU A 99 -0.40 12.25 5.66
CA LEU A 99 0.44 13.44 5.60
C LEU A 99 -0.17 14.53 6.48
N ILE A 100 0.62 15.09 7.38
CA ILE A 100 0.24 16.23 8.25
C ILE A 100 0.79 17.52 7.67
N ALA A 101 2.07 17.54 7.31
CA ALA A 101 2.70 18.68 6.66
C ALA A 101 3.81 18.22 5.71
N THR A 102 3.90 18.84 4.54
CA THR A 102 5.01 18.56 3.61
C THR A 102 6.23 19.42 3.93
N VAL A 103 7.42 18.84 3.76
CA VAL A 103 8.67 19.56 3.92
C VAL A 103 8.71 20.78 2.99
N GLY A 104 9.04 21.95 3.53
CA GLY A 104 9.12 23.19 2.75
C GLY A 104 7.78 23.91 2.50
N ALA A 105 6.64 23.41 2.97
CA ALA A 105 5.41 24.19 3.07
C ALA A 105 5.55 25.25 4.18
N LYS A 106 6.25 26.35 3.88
CA LYS A 106 6.21 27.56 4.70
C LYS A 106 4.76 28.01 4.87
N GLN A 107 4.41 28.32 6.12
CA GLN A 107 3.19 29.01 6.54
C GLN A 107 2.78 30.09 5.55
N ARG A 108 1.79 29.79 4.70
CA ARG A 108 0.96 30.81 4.06
C ARG A 108 -0.21 31.06 5.00
N GLY A 109 -0.24 32.24 5.60
CA GLY A 109 -1.39 32.73 6.37
C GLY A 109 -1.02 33.00 7.82
N ARG A 110 -0.45 34.18 8.06
CA ARG A 110 -0.67 34.93 9.29
C ARG A 110 -1.68 36.02 8.97
#